data_AF-A0A9E4H3T6-F1
#
_entry.id   AF-A0A9E4H3T6-F1
#
_cell.length_a   1.000
_cell.length_b   1.000
_cell.length_c   1.000
_cell.angle_alpha   90.00
_cell.angle_beta   90.00
_cell.angle_gamma   90.00
#
_symmetry.space_group_name_H-M   'P 1'
#
loop_
_entity.id
_entity.type
_entity.pdbx_description
1 polymer ?
#
loop_
_entity_poly.entity_id
_entity_poly.type
_entity_poly.pdbx_seq_one_letter_code
_entity_poly.pdbx_strand_id
1 'polypeptide(L)'
;MIRRLLPLLALVLIACAKEEPEPEAVQLPYRGVDASLVPTIEGSGVRYRSFEGVEGDFLDIVSDNGINTIRLRLWYDPADSRSSWDEVKNFCDQIHAKGLKVWITVHYSDTWADPGHQETPADWSNLTLGELRDSVYEYTGRIVREMEPEIIQIGNEINNGFLHPTDHRWNSKAAFYDLIDAGIQAVRDAETDSKVMLHFAGYRELESFLAECDTLDYDMLGLSYYPIWHGKSLDSLRTAIGSISAYGKIGVIAEFAYPFTFDWADWTNNIIGSEDQILPAYAAEPSGQAKYV
;
A
#
# COMPACT_ATOMS: atom_id res chain seq x y z
N MET A 1 -78.69 11.54 -34.95
CA MET A 1 -77.31 12.00 -35.23
C MET A 1 -76.37 11.31 -34.26
N ILE A 2 -75.53 10.44 -34.78
CA ILE A 2 -74.57 9.60 -34.05
C ILE A 2 -73.32 10.45 -33.79
N ARG A 3 -72.90 10.61 -32.52
CA ARG A 3 -71.53 11.01 -32.17
C ARG A 3 -70.93 9.92 -31.30
N ARG A 4 -70.11 9.07 -31.93
CA ARG A 4 -69.27 8.07 -31.27
C ARG A 4 -68.11 8.80 -30.58
N LEU A 5 -68.04 8.72 -29.26
CA LEU A 5 -66.81 9.03 -28.52
C LEU A 5 -65.91 7.79 -28.56
N LEU A 6 -64.74 7.92 -29.19
CA LEU A 6 -63.66 6.94 -29.07
C LEU A 6 -62.97 7.12 -27.71
N PRO A 7 -62.76 6.07 -26.91
CA PRO A 7 -61.89 6.16 -25.75
C PRO A 7 -60.43 6.10 -26.21
N LEU A 8 -59.64 7.09 -25.81
CA LEU A 8 -58.19 7.11 -26.02
C LEU A 8 -57.56 6.16 -24.98
N LEU A 9 -57.13 4.98 -25.42
CA LEU A 9 -56.40 4.02 -24.58
C LEU A 9 -54.94 4.50 -24.48
N ALA A 10 -54.57 5.08 -23.33
CA ALA A 10 -53.18 5.43 -23.05
C ALA A 10 -52.39 4.14 -22.74
N LEU A 11 -51.52 3.72 -23.66
CA LEU A 11 -50.61 2.60 -23.47
C LEU A 11 -49.45 3.08 -22.59
N VAL A 12 -49.47 2.75 -21.29
CA VAL A 12 -48.31 2.95 -20.41
C VAL A 12 -47.31 1.84 -20.73
N LEU A 13 -46.26 2.18 -21.48
CA LEU A 13 -45.10 1.32 -21.66
C LEU A 13 -44.31 1.32 -20.35
N ILE A 14 -44.55 0.31 -19.51
CA ILE A 14 -43.66 0.00 -18.39
C ILE A 14 -42.40 -0.60 -19.02
N ALA A 15 -41.41 0.25 -19.28
CA ALA A 15 -40.06 -0.21 -19.57
C ALA A 15 -39.56 -0.91 -18.30
N CYS A 16 -39.51 -2.25 -18.32
CA CYS A 16 -38.72 -3.00 -17.37
C CYS A 16 -37.26 -2.60 -17.58
N ALA A 17 -36.78 -1.62 -16.82
CA ALA A 17 -35.35 -1.48 -16.60
C ALA A 17 -34.92 -2.79 -15.95
N LYS A 18 -34.13 -3.59 -16.67
CA LYS A 18 -33.40 -4.70 -16.07
C LYS A 18 -32.53 -4.04 -15.01
N GLU A 19 -32.83 -4.25 -13.73
CA GLU A 19 -31.87 -3.98 -12.67
C GLU A 19 -30.62 -4.76 -13.06
N GLU A 20 -29.55 -4.03 -13.39
CA GLU A 20 -28.24 -4.64 -13.47
C GLU A 20 -27.97 -5.24 -12.10
N PRO A 21 -27.60 -6.54 -12.00
CA PRO A 21 -27.27 -7.12 -10.72
C PRO A 21 -26.19 -6.25 -10.09
N GLU A 22 -26.41 -5.80 -8.86
CA GLU A 22 -25.37 -5.13 -8.10
C GLU A 22 -24.12 -6.03 -8.15
N PRO A 23 -22.95 -5.50 -8.51
CA PRO A 23 -21.74 -6.31 -8.52
C PRO A 23 -21.57 -6.92 -7.14
N GLU A 24 -21.42 -8.25 -7.08
CA GLU A 24 -21.13 -8.94 -5.82
C GLU A 24 -19.96 -8.23 -5.14
N ALA A 25 -20.14 -7.86 -3.88
CA ALA A 25 -19.11 -7.16 -3.12
C ALA A 25 -17.82 -7.98 -3.15
N VAL A 26 -16.79 -7.46 -3.85
CA VAL A 26 -15.49 -8.12 -3.93
C VAL A 26 -14.91 -8.18 -2.51
N GLN A 27 -14.88 -9.36 -1.92
CA GLN A 27 -14.21 -9.56 -0.64
C GLN A 27 -12.70 -9.59 -0.88
N LEU A 28 -12.05 -8.46 -0.61
CA LEU A 28 -10.59 -8.37 -0.64
C LEU A 28 -10.00 -9.06 0.61
N PRO A 29 -9.01 -9.96 0.44
CA PRO A 29 -8.38 -10.65 1.58
C PRO A 29 -7.61 -9.68 2.50
N TYR A 30 -7.11 -8.60 1.91
CA TYR A 30 -6.41 -7.51 2.60
C TYR A 30 -7.15 -6.20 2.35
N ARG A 31 -7.65 -5.60 3.42
CA ARG A 31 -8.21 -4.25 3.46
C ARG A 31 -7.40 -3.50 4.49
N GLY A 32 -6.46 -2.69 4.00
CA GLY A 32 -5.41 -2.13 4.83
C GLY A 32 -5.42 -0.61 4.94
N VAL A 33 -4.83 -0.12 6.02
CA VAL A 33 -4.40 1.28 6.19
C VAL A 33 -2.94 1.28 6.63
N ASP A 34 -2.18 2.28 6.16
CA ASP A 34 -0.87 2.55 6.74
C ASP A 34 -1.03 3.35 8.04
N ALA A 35 -0.63 2.74 9.15
CA ALA A 35 -0.78 3.30 10.48
C ALA A 35 0.56 3.64 11.14
N SER A 36 1.63 3.79 10.34
CA SER A 36 3.00 3.96 10.85
C SER A 36 3.18 5.16 11.78
N LEU A 37 2.33 6.18 11.67
CA LEU A 37 2.39 7.38 12.52
C LEU A 37 1.45 7.33 13.73
N VAL A 38 0.59 6.31 13.87
CA VAL A 38 -0.38 6.23 14.96
C VAL A 38 0.29 6.29 16.34
N PRO A 39 1.35 5.50 16.63
CA PRO A 39 2.02 5.59 17.93
C PRO A 39 2.54 7.00 18.25
N THR A 40 3.13 7.68 17.26
CA THR A 40 3.61 9.05 17.39
C THR A 40 2.46 10.04 17.64
N ILE A 41 1.36 9.91 16.91
CA ILE A 41 0.18 10.78 17.03
C ILE A 41 -0.46 10.60 18.41
N GLU A 42 -0.68 9.38 18.88
CA GLU A 42 -1.26 9.12 20.19
C GLU A 42 -0.34 9.58 21.34
N GLY A 43 0.98 9.39 21.17
CA GLY A 43 2.01 9.89 22.08
C GLY A 43 2.01 11.41 22.21
N SER A 44 1.55 12.15 21.20
CA SER A 44 1.36 13.61 21.26
C SER A 44 0.11 14.05 22.03
N GLY A 45 -0.75 13.11 22.45
CA GLY A 45 -1.99 13.39 23.18
C GLY A 45 -3.23 13.49 22.29
N VAL A 46 -3.10 13.30 20.97
CA VAL A 46 -4.25 13.20 20.05
C VAL A 46 -5.06 11.95 20.37
N ARG A 47 -6.38 12.04 20.18
CA ARG A 47 -7.33 10.95 20.43
C ARG A 47 -8.22 10.75 19.22
N TYR A 48 -8.40 9.49 18.82
CA TYR A 48 -9.29 9.10 17.74
C TYR A 48 -10.72 8.98 18.22
N ARG A 49 -11.67 9.20 17.30
CA ARG A 49 -13.10 9.08 17.56
C ARG A 49 -13.77 8.29 16.45
N SER A 50 -14.77 7.49 16.81
CA SER A 50 -15.67 6.85 15.85
C SER A 50 -16.51 7.90 15.09
N PHE A 51 -17.26 7.45 14.09
CA PHE A 51 -18.18 8.32 13.34
C PHE A 51 -19.23 8.99 14.26
N GLU A 52 -19.64 8.31 15.33
CA GLU A 52 -20.57 8.79 16.35
C GLU A 52 -19.92 9.77 17.34
N GLY A 53 -18.62 10.07 17.19
CA GLY A 53 -17.87 11.00 18.03
C GLY A 53 -17.37 10.39 19.35
N VAL A 54 -17.46 9.07 19.50
CA VAL A 54 -17.02 8.35 20.70
C VAL A 54 -15.51 8.16 20.62
N GLU A 55 -14.79 8.58 21.67
CA GLU A 55 -13.35 8.36 21.76
C GLU A 55 -13.04 6.87 21.90
N GLY A 56 -12.04 6.39 21.16
CA GLY A 56 -11.68 4.98 21.13
C GLY A 56 -10.25 4.75 20.65
N ASP A 57 -9.81 3.50 20.78
CA ASP A 57 -8.55 3.01 20.24
C ASP A 57 -8.59 2.99 18.71
N PHE A 58 -7.51 3.43 18.06
CA PHE A 58 -7.45 3.51 16.59
C PHE A 58 -7.68 2.15 15.93
N LEU A 59 -7.06 1.09 16.45
CA LEU A 59 -7.12 -0.24 15.85
C LEU A 59 -8.53 -0.82 15.96
N ASP A 60 -9.22 -0.61 17.08
CA ASP A 60 -10.63 -0.98 17.24
C ASP A 60 -11.50 -0.21 16.24
N ILE A 61 -11.33 1.11 16.13
CA ILE A 61 -12.12 1.96 15.22
C ILE A 61 -11.97 1.49 13.78
N VAL A 62 -10.75 1.27 13.29
CA VAL A 62 -10.56 0.85 11.89
C VAL A 62 -11.04 -0.59 11.67
N SER A 63 -10.88 -1.48 12.66
CA SER A 63 -11.36 -2.86 12.58
C SER A 63 -12.88 -2.94 12.49
N ASP A 64 -13.60 -2.16 13.30
CA ASP A 64 -15.07 -2.05 13.27
C ASP A 64 -15.56 -1.51 11.92
N ASN A 65 -14.72 -0.77 11.18
CA ASN A 65 -14.98 -0.27 9.84
C ASN A 65 -14.49 -1.23 8.71
N GLY A 66 -14.10 -2.45 9.06
CA GLY A 66 -13.79 -3.52 8.12
C GLY A 66 -12.34 -3.54 7.62
N ILE A 67 -11.43 -2.77 8.22
CA ILE A 67 -9.98 -2.94 8.05
C ILE A 67 -9.56 -4.23 8.76
N ASN A 68 -8.72 -5.02 8.09
CA ASN A 68 -8.25 -6.29 8.62
C ASN A 68 -6.72 -6.43 8.62
N THR A 69 -6.02 -5.44 8.06
CA THR A 69 -4.56 -5.45 7.90
C THR A 69 -4.02 -4.06 8.21
N ILE A 70 -2.91 -3.97 8.94
CA ILE A 70 -2.25 -2.71 9.26
C ILE A 70 -0.86 -2.72 8.64
N ARG A 71 -0.60 -1.76 7.75
CA ARG A 71 0.71 -1.56 7.14
C ARG A 71 1.57 -0.66 8.03
N LEU A 72 2.81 -1.06 8.28
CA LEU A 72 3.78 -0.34 9.09
C LEU A 72 5.12 -0.22 8.37
N ARG A 73 5.60 1.00 8.29
CA ARG A 73 6.95 1.34 7.84
C ARG A 73 7.96 1.08 8.94
N LEU A 74 9.03 0.38 8.56
CA LEU A 74 10.19 0.12 9.38
C LEU A 74 11.44 0.72 8.73
N TRP A 75 12.07 1.65 9.44
CA TRP A 75 13.41 2.17 9.18
C TRP A 75 14.44 1.34 9.95
N TYR A 76 15.69 1.32 9.47
CA TYR A 76 16.77 0.55 10.10
C TYR A 76 17.25 1.21 11.39
N ASP A 77 17.86 2.40 11.30
CA ASP A 77 18.30 3.19 12.45
C ASP A 77 17.89 4.67 12.30
N PRO A 78 16.60 5.00 12.48
CA PRO A 78 16.13 6.36 12.28
C PRO A 78 16.63 7.33 13.36
N ALA A 79 16.73 8.60 12.99
CA ALA A 79 17.25 9.66 13.87
C ALA A 79 16.35 9.95 15.10
N ASP A 80 15.10 9.49 15.09
CA ASP A 80 14.18 9.55 16.22
C ASP A 80 13.39 8.24 16.34
N SER A 81 12.48 8.16 17.32
CA SER A 81 11.77 6.92 17.63
C SER A 81 10.78 6.48 16.55
N ARG A 82 10.45 7.33 15.58
CA ARG A 82 9.40 7.06 14.59
C ARG A 82 9.86 5.99 13.61
N SER A 83 9.01 5.00 13.37
CA SER A 83 9.31 3.87 12.49
C SER A 83 10.57 3.10 12.89
N SER A 84 11.01 3.23 14.14
CA SER A 84 12.13 2.48 14.71
C SER A 84 11.75 1.04 15.02
N TRP A 85 12.75 0.17 15.21
CA TRP A 85 12.54 -1.22 15.62
C TRP A 85 11.58 -1.37 16.81
N ASP A 86 11.84 -0.62 17.89
CA ASP A 86 11.06 -0.76 19.14
C ASP A 86 9.63 -0.24 18.99
N GLU A 87 9.43 0.89 18.28
CA GLU A 87 8.09 1.44 18.05
C GLU A 87 7.26 0.48 17.20
N VAL A 88 7.82 0.00 16.08
CA VAL A 88 7.14 -0.91 15.16
C VAL A 88 6.85 -2.23 15.85
N LYS A 89 7.83 -2.85 16.52
CA LYS A 89 7.64 -4.13 17.22
C LYS A 89 6.54 -4.04 18.28
N ASN A 90 6.58 -3.00 19.13
CA ASN A 90 5.55 -2.81 20.16
C ASN A 90 4.16 -2.56 19.57
N PHE A 91 4.08 -1.93 18.39
CA PHE A 91 2.79 -1.73 17.73
C PHE A 91 2.29 -3.00 17.03
N CYS A 92 3.18 -3.83 16.47
CA CYS A 92 2.82 -5.18 15.98
C CYS A 92 2.17 -6.02 17.09
N ASP A 93 2.74 -6.02 18.29
CA ASP A 93 2.19 -6.75 19.44
C ASP A 93 0.74 -6.30 19.76
N GLN A 94 0.45 -5.00 19.63
CA GLN A 94 -0.90 -4.44 19.81
C GLN A 94 -1.84 -4.85 18.67
N ILE A 95 -1.38 -4.78 17.42
CA ILE A 95 -2.16 -5.18 16.24
C ILE A 95 -2.56 -6.66 16.32
N HIS A 96 -1.62 -7.54 16.70
CA HIS A 96 -1.88 -8.96 16.90
C HIS A 96 -2.85 -9.22 18.05
N ALA A 97 -2.75 -8.47 19.15
CA ALA A 97 -3.70 -8.57 20.26
C ALA A 97 -5.15 -8.22 19.86
N LYS A 98 -5.33 -7.44 18.78
CA LYS A 98 -6.63 -7.12 18.18
C LYS A 98 -7.07 -8.11 17.09
N GLY A 99 -6.27 -9.13 16.78
CA GLY A 99 -6.55 -10.10 15.72
C GLY A 99 -6.46 -9.52 14.31
N LEU A 100 -5.78 -8.39 14.15
CA LEU A 100 -5.49 -7.76 12.86
C LEU A 100 -4.19 -8.34 12.29
N LYS A 101 -4.08 -8.34 10.95
CA LYS A 101 -2.87 -8.76 10.26
C LYS A 101 -1.84 -7.63 10.22
N VAL A 102 -0.56 -7.97 10.35
CA VAL A 102 0.54 -7.01 10.18
C VAL A 102 1.11 -7.12 8.77
N TRP A 103 1.32 -5.96 8.13
CA TRP A 103 2.12 -5.82 6.92
C TRP A 103 3.30 -4.90 7.22
N ILE A 104 4.53 -5.42 7.18
CA ILE A 104 5.74 -4.60 7.33
C ILE A 104 6.27 -4.17 5.97
N THR A 105 6.45 -2.86 5.77
CA THR A 105 7.27 -2.30 4.68
C THR A 105 8.64 -1.95 5.21
N VAL A 106 9.63 -2.77 4.83
CA VAL A 106 11.02 -2.56 5.23
C VAL A 106 11.65 -1.61 4.22
N HIS A 107 12.02 -0.42 4.67
CA HIS A 107 12.64 0.55 3.78
C HIS A 107 14.09 0.22 3.45
N TYR A 108 14.77 -0.56 4.30
CA TYR A 108 16.22 -0.75 4.24
C TYR A 108 16.98 0.56 4.12
N SER A 109 16.55 1.54 4.91
CA SER A 109 17.14 2.87 5.02
C SER A 109 16.85 3.40 6.42
N ASP A 110 17.63 4.38 6.87
CA ASP A 110 17.42 5.08 8.14
C ASP A 110 16.29 6.11 8.05
N THR A 111 15.75 6.33 6.84
CA THR A 111 14.72 7.33 6.57
C THR A 111 13.82 6.89 5.40
N TRP A 112 13.00 7.82 4.92
CA TRP A 112 12.16 7.63 3.74
C TRP A 112 12.95 7.07 2.56
N ALA A 113 12.39 6.01 1.96
CA ALA A 113 12.89 5.39 0.76
C ALA A 113 11.78 5.45 -0.29
N ASP A 114 12.10 5.97 -1.45
CA ASP A 114 11.22 6.26 -2.59
C ASP A 114 12.03 6.15 -3.91
N PRO A 115 11.45 6.31 -5.11
CA PRO A 115 12.19 6.16 -6.36
C PRO A 115 13.37 7.14 -6.53
N GLY A 116 13.39 8.25 -5.80
CA GLY A 116 14.45 9.25 -5.78
C GLY A 116 15.46 9.11 -4.63
N HIS A 117 15.11 8.39 -3.56
CA HIS A 117 15.91 8.25 -2.34
C HIS A 117 15.91 6.78 -1.89
N GLN A 118 17.08 6.12 -1.92
CA GLN A 118 17.22 4.69 -1.57
C GLN A 118 18.52 4.49 -0.79
N GLU A 119 18.88 5.44 0.07
CA GLU A 119 20.17 5.47 0.75
C GLU A 119 20.35 4.26 1.66
N THR A 120 21.45 3.55 1.46
CA THR A 120 21.93 2.49 2.38
C THR A 120 22.06 3.05 3.81
N PRO A 121 21.61 2.30 4.84
CA PRO A 121 21.79 2.67 6.24
C PRO A 121 23.23 3.02 6.56
N ALA A 122 23.44 3.95 7.49
CA ALA A 122 24.78 4.43 7.84
C ALA A 122 25.72 3.28 8.26
N ASP A 123 25.21 2.34 9.05
CA ASP A 123 25.94 1.14 9.51
C ASP A 123 26.33 0.20 8.37
N TRP A 124 25.60 0.23 7.26
CA TRP A 124 25.81 -0.65 6.11
C TRP A 124 26.62 0.01 4.99
N SER A 125 26.89 1.32 5.09
CA SER A 125 27.46 2.16 4.03
C SER A 125 28.83 1.74 3.51
N ASN A 126 29.61 1.00 4.31
CA ASN A 126 30.96 0.53 3.94
C ASN A 126 31.05 -0.99 3.73
N LEU A 127 29.92 -1.69 3.74
CA LEU A 127 29.89 -3.13 3.54
C LEU A 127 30.18 -3.48 2.08
N THR A 128 30.88 -4.60 1.88
CA THR A 128 30.94 -5.25 0.57
C THR A 128 29.57 -5.81 0.19
N LEU A 129 29.34 -6.11 -1.10
CA LEU A 129 28.07 -6.70 -1.54
C LEU A 129 27.71 -7.97 -0.76
N GLY A 130 28.69 -8.83 -0.47
CA GLY A 130 28.45 -10.06 0.31
C GLY A 130 28.03 -9.77 1.76
N GLU A 131 28.70 -8.83 2.43
CA GLU A 131 28.31 -8.42 3.80
C GLU A 131 26.96 -7.70 3.83
N LEU A 132 26.64 -6.93 2.79
CA LEU A 132 25.34 -6.27 2.63
C LEU A 132 24.23 -7.31 2.42
N ARG A 133 24.47 -8.32 1.59
CA ARG A 133 23.57 -9.47 1.39
C ARG A 133 23.28 -10.18 2.70
N ASP A 134 24.31 -10.47 3.49
CA ASP A 134 24.17 -11.11 4.81
C ASP A 134 23.39 -10.20 5.77
N SER A 135 23.61 -8.89 5.72
CA SER A 135 22.89 -7.91 6.56
C SER A 135 21.40 -7.84 6.21
N VAL A 136 21.06 -7.86 4.91
CA VAL A 136 19.65 -7.93 4.45
C VAL A 136 19.00 -9.23 4.92
N TYR A 137 19.68 -10.37 4.74
CA TYR A 137 19.19 -11.67 5.18
C TYR A 137 18.91 -11.70 6.69
N GLU A 138 19.89 -11.32 7.51
CA GLU A 138 19.75 -11.37 8.98
C GLU A 138 18.70 -10.38 9.48
N TYR A 139 18.66 -9.16 8.92
CA TYR A 139 17.69 -8.16 9.33
C TYR A 139 16.26 -8.60 9.00
N THR A 140 16.01 -9.08 7.77
CA THR A 140 14.70 -9.60 7.37
C THR A 140 14.30 -10.82 8.17
N GLY A 141 15.21 -11.76 8.39
CA GLY A 141 14.97 -12.96 9.20
C GLY A 141 14.60 -12.61 10.64
N ARG A 142 15.23 -11.58 11.22
CA ARG A 142 14.88 -11.08 12.55
C ARG A 142 13.49 -10.46 12.57
N ILE A 143 13.14 -9.63 11.58
CA ILE A 143 11.81 -9.00 11.48
C ILE A 143 10.73 -10.07 11.45
N VAL A 144 10.84 -11.07 10.57
CA VAL A 144 9.78 -12.07 10.44
C VAL A 144 9.61 -12.93 11.69
N ARG A 145 10.69 -13.23 12.42
CA ARG A 145 10.64 -14.01 13.66
C ARG A 145 10.13 -13.21 14.86
N GLU A 146 10.44 -11.91 14.95
CA GLU A 146 10.12 -11.10 16.12
C GLU A 146 8.84 -10.25 15.96
N MET A 147 8.42 -9.96 14.73
CA MET A 147 7.24 -9.15 14.42
C MET A 147 6.13 -9.94 13.72
N GLU A 148 6.38 -11.19 13.33
CA GLU A 148 5.41 -12.16 12.78
C GLU A 148 4.43 -11.58 11.72
N PRO A 149 4.92 -10.89 10.67
CA PRO A 149 4.03 -10.24 9.72
C PRO A 149 3.30 -11.24 8.81
N GLU A 150 2.07 -10.93 8.44
CA GLU A 150 1.37 -11.61 7.35
C GLU A 150 2.02 -11.25 6.00
N ILE A 151 2.39 -9.98 5.80
CA ILE A 151 3.03 -9.50 4.58
C ILE A 151 4.36 -8.84 4.96
N ILE A 152 5.44 -9.31 4.36
CA ILE A 152 6.76 -8.68 4.44
C ILE A 152 7.11 -8.10 3.07
N GLN A 153 7.23 -6.78 3.00
CA GLN A 153 7.56 -6.07 1.78
C GLN A 153 9.07 -5.74 1.78
N ILE A 154 9.78 -6.28 0.78
CA ILE A 154 11.23 -6.15 0.62
C ILE A 154 11.50 -4.85 -0.14
N GLY A 155 11.83 -3.79 0.60
CA GLY A 155 12.05 -2.45 0.05
C GLY A 155 10.76 -1.67 -0.15
N ASN A 156 10.87 -0.35 -0.33
CA ASN A 156 9.75 0.52 -0.65
C ASN A 156 9.98 1.23 -1.98
N GLU A 157 9.01 1.11 -2.91
CA GLU A 157 9.04 1.75 -4.22
C GLU A 157 10.41 1.58 -4.93
N ILE A 158 10.85 0.33 -5.04
CA ILE A 158 12.20 -0.07 -5.51
C ILE A 158 12.36 0.03 -7.03
N ASN A 159 11.69 1.01 -7.65
CA ASN A 159 11.65 1.21 -9.11
C ASN A 159 13.05 1.24 -9.73
N ASN A 160 14.00 1.84 -9.00
CA ASN A 160 15.39 2.03 -9.40
C ASN A 160 16.38 1.13 -8.62
N GLY A 161 15.89 0.19 -7.82
CA GLY A 161 16.66 -0.58 -6.84
C GLY A 161 16.44 -0.07 -5.40
N PHE A 162 17.19 -0.63 -4.46
CA PHE A 162 17.27 -0.18 -3.06
C PHE A 162 18.74 -0.20 -2.60
N LEU A 163 19.08 0.31 -1.42
CA LEU A 163 20.47 0.26 -0.91
C LEU A 163 21.51 0.86 -1.87
N HIS A 164 21.24 2.06 -2.37
CA HIS A 164 22.13 2.78 -3.28
C HIS A 164 23.44 3.19 -2.59
N PRO A 165 24.56 3.22 -3.35
CA PRO A 165 24.66 3.02 -4.80
C PRO A 165 24.90 1.56 -5.23
N THR A 166 25.08 0.63 -4.28
CA THR A 166 25.48 -0.76 -4.53
C THR A 166 24.50 -1.48 -5.45
N ASP A 167 23.21 -1.24 -5.22
CA ASP A 167 22.12 -1.85 -5.93
C ASP A 167 21.28 -0.77 -6.64
N HIS A 168 21.86 -0.19 -7.68
CA HIS A 168 21.09 0.62 -8.61
C HIS A 168 20.68 -0.24 -9.80
N ARG A 169 19.37 -0.53 -9.95
CA ARG A 169 18.79 -1.44 -10.97
C ARG A 169 19.34 -1.24 -12.38
N TRP A 170 19.59 0.01 -12.77
CA TRP A 170 20.11 0.35 -14.10
C TRP A 170 21.62 0.16 -14.28
N ASN A 171 22.39 0.18 -13.19
CA ASN A 171 23.87 0.15 -13.23
C ASN A 171 24.46 -1.12 -12.61
N SER A 172 23.72 -1.81 -11.75
CA SER A 172 24.18 -2.94 -10.93
C SER A 172 23.08 -3.96 -10.70
N LYS A 173 22.37 -4.30 -11.80
CA LYS A 173 21.22 -5.21 -11.82
C LYS A 173 21.46 -6.58 -11.16
N ALA A 174 22.67 -7.14 -11.23
CA ALA A 174 22.98 -8.39 -10.53
C ALA A 174 22.97 -8.23 -9.00
N ALA A 175 23.48 -7.10 -8.49
CA ALA A 175 23.42 -6.79 -7.07
C ALA A 175 21.97 -6.59 -6.60
N PHE A 176 21.13 -5.96 -7.43
CA PHE A 176 19.69 -5.82 -7.18
C PHE A 176 19.00 -7.13 -6.86
N TYR A 177 19.19 -8.10 -7.73
CA TYR A 177 18.57 -9.40 -7.54
C TYR A 177 19.15 -10.15 -6.35
N ASP A 178 20.46 -10.06 -6.14
CA ASP A 178 21.13 -10.75 -5.03
C ASP A 178 20.63 -10.24 -3.67
N LEU A 179 20.40 -8.92 -3.54
CA LEU A 179 19.86 -8.34 -2.31
C LEU A 179 18.37 -8.63 -2.12
N ILE A 180 17.54 -8.58 -3.17
CA ILE A 180 16.14 -9.01 -3.05
C ILE A 180 16.06 -10.48 -2.66
N ASP A 181 16.82 -11.33 -3.34
CA ASP A 181 16.83 -12.78 -3.11
C ASP A 181 17.29 -13.12 -1.69
N ALA A 182 18.26 -12.39 -1.13
CA ALA A 182 18.65 -12.53 0.27
C ALA A 182 17.50 -12.24 1.25
N GLY A 183 16.74 -11.17 0.99
CA GLY A 183 15.53 -10.86 1.76
C GLY A 183 14.47 -11.96 1.64
N ILE A 184 14.19 -12.43 0.41
CA ILE A 184 13.26 -13.54 0.17
C ILE A 184 13.71 -14.81 0.89
N GLN A 185 14.99 -15.17 0.76
CA GLN A 185 15.56 -16.37 1.36
C GLN A 185 15.43 -16.36 2.88
N ALA A 186 15.65 -15.20 3.52
CA ALA A 186 15.47 -15.06 4.97
C ALA A 186 14.04 -15.35 5.43
N VAL A 187 13.04 -14.97 4.64
CA VAL A 187 11.62 -15.26 4.93
C VAL A 187 11.34 -16.75 4.76
N ARG A 188 11.83 -17.36 3.68
CA ARG A 188 11.63 -18.80 3.41
C ARG A 188 12.32 -19.68 4.46
N ASP A 189 13.54 -19.34 4.85
CA ASP A 189 14.32 -20.07 5.86
C ASP A 189 13.77 -19.88 7.28
N ALA A 190 13.01 -18.81 7.54
CA ALA A 190 12.31 -18.64 8.81
C ALA A 190 11.09 -19.56 8.96
N GLU A 191 10.70 -20.29 7.90
CA GLU A 191 9.56 -21.21 7.86
C GLU A 191 8.24 -20.56 8.35
N THR A 192 8.04 -19.28 8.05
CA THR A 192 6.78 -18.56 8.35
C THR A 192 5.80 -18.64 7.18
N ASP A 193 4.52 -18.38 7.45
CA ASP A 193 3.49 -18.25 6.41
C ASP A 193 3.49 -16.86 5.71
N SER A 194 4.45 -16.00 6.03
CA SER A 194 4.52 -14.62 5.54
C SER A 194 4.60 -14.57 4.02
N LYS A 195 3.76 -13.71 3.43
CA LYS A 195 3.80 -13.40 2.00
C LYS A 195 4.87 -12.37 1.73
N VAL A 196 5.73 -12.66 0.75
CA VAL A 196 6.78 -11.74 0.33
C VAL A 196 6.25 -10.84 -0.78
N MET A 197 6.33 -9.53 -0.55
CA MET A 197 5.89 -8.51 -1.50
C MET A 197 7.09 -7.71 -2.03
N LEU A 198 7.09 -7.45 -3.33
CA LEU A 198 7.88 -6.37 -3.94
C LEU A 198 6.97 -5.15 -4.19
N HIS A 199 7.51 -3.93 -4.17
CA HIS A 199 6.71 -2.72 -4.28
C HIS A 199 7.24 -1.76 -5.36
N PHE A 200 6.37 -1.30 -6.25
CA PHE A 200 6.71 -0.44 -7.39
C PHE A 200 5.79 0.78 -7.47
N ALA A 201 6.35 1.98 -7.60
CA ALA A 201 5.59 3.22 -7.74
C ALA A 201 5.00 3.36 -9.15
N GLY A 202 3.67 3.46 -9.24
CA GLY A 202 2.95 3.63 -10.50
C GLY A 202 2.98 2.38 -11.39
N TYR A 203 2.90 2.57 -12.71
CA TYR A 203 2.87 1.46 -13.68
C TYR A 203 3.67 1.72 -14.95
N ARG A 204 4.42 2.82 -14.98
CA ARG A 204 5.36 3.08 -16.08
C ARG A 204 6.56 2.14 -15.92
N GLU A 205 6.93 1.43 -17.00
CA GLU A 205 8.03 0.44 -17.02
C GLU A 205 7.79 -0.81 -16.16
N LEU A 206 6.57 -1.02 -15.66
CA LEU A 206 6.18 -2.16 -14.83
C LEU A 206 6.48 -3.50 -15.50
N GLU A 207 6.17 -3.65 -16.80
CA GLU A 207 6.42 -4.90 -17.54
C GLU A 207 7.90 -5.28 -17.54
N SER A 208 8.79 -4.29 -17.67
CA SER A 208 10.24 -4.54 -17.59
C SER A 208 10.64 -4.95 -16.18
N PHE A 209 10.01 -4.41 -15.14
CA PHE A 209 10.28 -4.80 -13.75
C PHE A 209 9.79 -6.22 -13.45
N LEU A 210 8.60 -6.58 -13.93
CA LEU A 210 8.05 -7.92 -13.80
C LEU A 210 8.93 -8.98 -14.48
N ALA A 211 9.29 -8.76 -15.75
CA ALA A 211 10.18 -9.65 -16.50
C ALA A 211 11.55 -9.81 -15.82
N GLU A 212 12.00 -8.76 -15.14
CA GLU A 212 13.26 -8.74 -14.41
C GLU A 212 13.23 -9.53 -13.11
N CYS A 213 12.09 -9.54 -12.44
CA CYS A 213 11.93 -10.23 -11.15
C CYS A 213 11.29 -11.62 -11.31
N ASP A 214 10.97 -12.07 -12.52
CA ASP A 214 10.16 -13.26 -12.80
C ASP A 214 10.71 -14.54 -12.11
N THR A 215 12.03 -14.67 -12.02
CA THR A 215 12.69 -15.83 -11.40
C THR A 215 12.75 -15.78 -9.87
N LEU A 216 12.38 -14.66 -9.24
CA LEU A 216 12.41 -14.49 -7.79
C LEU A 216 11.15 -15.09 -7.14
N ASP A 217 11.34 -15.74 -5.99
CA ASP A 217 10.29 -16.45 -5.25
C ASP A 217 9.46 -15.51 -4.34
N TYR A 218 8.91 -14.44 -4.92
CA TYR A 218 7.98 -13.54 -4.23
C TYR A 218 6.52 -13.85 -4.55
N ASP A 219 5.61 -13.52 -3.64
CA ASP A 219 4.18 -13.84 -3.72
C ASP A 219 3.35 -12.70 -4.36
N MET A 220 3.71 -11.45 -4.05
CA MET A 220 2.89 -10.28 -4.33
C MET A 220 3.67 -9.14 -4.98
N LEU A 221 3.06 -8.39 -5.90
CA LEU A 221 3.58 -7.09 -6.32
C LEU A 221 2.58 -5.99 -5.96
N GLY A 222 3.02 -5.08 -5.10
CA GLY A 222 2.31 -3.86 -4.75
C GLY A 222 2.58 -2.73 -5.75
N LEU A 223 1.57 -1.93 -6.05
CA LEU A 223 1.70 -0.66 -6.76
C LEU A 223 1.30 0.52 -5.87
N SER A 224 2.09 1.59 -5.83
CA SER A 224 1.58 2.90 -5.42
C SER A 224 0.75 3.51 -6.54
N TYR A 225 -0.42 4.05 -6.22
CA TYR A 225 -1.27 4.75 -7.17
C TYR A 225 -1.79 6.07 -6.59
N TYR A 226 -1.19 7.16 -7.04
CA TYR A 226 -1.63 8.51 -6.73
C TYR A 226 -1.89 9.25 -8.04
N PRO A 227 -3.11 9.75 -8.29
CA PRO A 227 -3.46 10.33 -9.59
C PRO A 227 -2.58 11.47 -10.07
N ILE A 228 -2.06 12.27 -9.13
CA ILE A 228 -1.18 13.41 -9.40
C ILE A 228 0.15 12.97 -10.05
N TRP A 229 0.68 11.78 -9.73
CA TRP A 229 1.96 11.29 -10.23
C TRP A 229 1.82 10.16 -11.24
N HIS A 230 0.85 9.27 -11.04
CA HIS A 230 0.72 8.02 -11.80
C HIS A 230 -0.35 8.09 -12.88
N GLY A 231 -0.97 9.25 -13.07
CA GLY A 231 -2.00 9.48 -14.09
C GLY A 231 -3.40 9.10 -13.63
N LYS A 232 -4.40 9.56 -14.38
CA LYS A 232 -5.82 9.56 -13.96
C LYS A 232 -6.66 8.43 -14.57
N SER A 233 -6.03 7.44 -15.20
CA SER A 233 -6.71 6.34 -15.90
C SER A 233 -6.78 5.09 -15.02
N LEU A 234 -7.95 4.84 -14.43
CA LEU A 234 -8.20 3.61 -13.67
C LEU A 234 -8.18 2.36 -14.58
N ASP A 235 -8.48 2.50 -15.86
CA ASP A 235 -8.36 1.39 -16.83
C ASP A 235 -6.89 1.01 -17.06
N SER A 236 -5.98 1.99 -17.08
CA SER A 236 -4.54 1.74 -17.16
C SER A 236 -4.03 1.07 -15.89
N LEU A 237 -4.51 1.49 -14.71
CA LEU A 237 -4.21 0.83 -13.45
C LEU A 237 -4.73 -0.62 -13.43
N ARG A 238 -5.97 -0.85 -13.85
CA ARG A 238 -6.56 -2.20 -13.98
C ARG A 238 -5.73 -3.08 -14.90
N THR A 239 -5.28 -2.54 -16.04
CA THR A 239 -4.42 -3.26 -16.98
C THR A 239 -3.08 -3.62 -16.34
N ALA A 240 -2.47 -2.68 -15.59
CA ALA A 240 -1.22 -2.92 -14.87
C ALA A 240 -1.34 -4.05 -13.83
N ILE A 241 -2.41 -4.06 -13.03
CA ILE A 241 -2.72 -5.17 -12.11
C ILE A 241 -2.93 -6.49 -12.86
N GLY A 242 -3.55 -6.44 -14.04
CA GLY A 242 -3.67 -7.58 -14.94
C GLY A 242 -2.32 -8.14 -15.39
N SER A 243 -1.35 -7.29 -15.73
CA SER A 243 0.02 -7.72 -16.04
C SER A 243 0.67 -8.45 -14.87
N ILE A 244 0.54 -7.95 -13.64
CA ILE A 244 1.07 -8.62 -12.44
C ILE A 244 0.51 -10.04 -12.30
N SER A 245 -0.80 -10.18 -12.51
CA SER A 245 -1.49 -11.47 -12.44
C SER A 245 -1.02 -12.44 -13.53
N ALA A 246 -0.62 -11.93 -14.71
CA ALA A 246 -0.09 -12.75 -15.80
C ALA A 246 1.28 -13.37 -15.48
N TYR A 247 2.05 -12.78 -14.56
CA TYR A 247 3.28 -13.36 -13.99
C TYR A 247 2.99 -14.30 -12.80
N GLY A 248 1.73 -14.63 -12.54
CA GLY A 248 1.32 -15.51 -11.45
C GLY A 248 1.45 -14.89 -10.06
N LYS A 249 1.59 -13.57 -9.97
CA LYS A 249 1.75 -12.83 -8.70
C LYS A 249 0.42 -12.20 -8.29
N ILE A 250 0.24 -11.98 -6.99
CA ILE A 250 -0.92 -11.25 -6.47
C ILE A 250 -0.67 -9.75 -6.63
N GLY A 251 -1.48 -9.08 -7.44
CA GLY A 251 -1.45 -7.61 -7.58
C GLY A 251 -2.15 -6.92 -6.41
N VAL A 252 -1.49 -5.92 -5.81
CA VAL A 252 -2.01 -5.13 -4.70
C VAL A 252 -1.86 -3.64 -5.02
N ILE A 253 -2.85 -2.82 -4.66
CA ILE A 253 -2.63 -1.37 -4.55
C ILE A 253 -2.08 -1.13 -3.15
N ALA A 254 -0.76 -0.95 -3.05
CA ALA A 254 -0.06 -0.90 -1.77
C ALA A 254 -0.14 0.48 -1.11
N GLU A 255 -0.14 1.52 -1.92
CA GLU A 255 -0.34 2.88 -1.46
C GLU A 255 -1.28 3.64 -2.37
N PHE A 256 -2.21 4.37 -1.79
CA PHE A 256 -3.02 5.36 -2.47
C PHE A 256 -3.58 6.33 -1.43
N ALA A 257 -3.93 7.53 -1.87
CA ALA A 257 -4.70 8.46 -1.08
C ALA A 257 -5.55 9.34 -2.00
N TYR A 258 -6.64 9.85 -1.44
CA TYR A 258 -7.52 10.78 -2.13
C TYR A 258 -8.02 11.82 -1.14
N PRO A 259 -8.04 13.12 -1.48
CA PRO A 259 -8.48 14.14 -0.54
C PRO A 259 -9.99 14.07 -0.28
N PHE A 260 -10.39 14.29 0.96
CA PHE A 260 -11.80 14.59 1.32
C PHE A 260 -12.05 16.11 1.42
N THR A 261 -11.03 16.94 1.22
CA THR A 261 -11.10 18.40 1.15
C THR A 261 -9.79 18.93 0.55
N PHE A 262 -9.82 20.13 -0.03
CA PHE A 262 -8.60 20.86 -0.40
C PHE A 262 -8.10 21.80 0.71
N ASP A 263 -8.91 22.03 1.75
CA ASP A 263 -8.55 22.87 2.88
C ASP A 263 -7.45 22.20 3.73
N TRP A 264 -6.56 23.00 4.31
CA TRP A 264 -5.59 22.54 5.31
C TRP A 264 -6.12 22.77 6.73
N ALA A 265 -5.71 21.90 7.66
CA ALA A 265 -6.11 21.97 9.07
C ALA A 265 -4.98 22.45 10.01
N ASP A 266 -3.81 22.77 9.46
CA ASP A 266 -2.63 23.22 10.21
C ASP A 266 -1.83 24.29 9.44
N TRP A 267 -0.57 24.52 9.85
CA TRP A 267 0.32 25.54 9.25
C TRP A 267 1.22 24.98 8.13
N THR A 268 0.91 23.78 7.64
CA THR A 268 1.68 23.08 6.61
C THR A 268 0.87 22.97 5.32
N ASN A 269 1.57 22.76 4.20
CA ASN A 269 0.91 22.60 2.90
C ASN A 269 0.47 21.14 2.73
N ASN A 270 -0.78 20.93 2.31
CA ASN A 270 -1.23 19.64 1.79
C ASN A 270 -0.53 19.33 0.46
N ILE A 271 -0.30 18.04 0.18
CA ILE A 271 0.21 17.58 -1.12
C ILE A 271 -0.83 17.82 -2.22
N ILE A 272 -2.11 17.61 -1.91
CA ILE A 272 -3.24 17.78 -2.83
C ILE A 272 -4.08 18.97 -2.35
N GLY A 273 -4.27 19.96 -3.22
CA GLY A 273 -5.00 21.20 -2.94
C GLY A 273 -5.79 21.75 -4.14
N SER A 274 -5.86 21.03 -5.27
CA SER A 274 -6.62 21.49 -6.44
C SER A 274 -7.21 20.34 -7.29
N GLU A 275 -8.26 20.67 -8.05
CA GLU A 275 -9.00 19.74 -8.91
C GLU A 275 -8.15 19.08 -10.01
N ASP A 276 -7.12 19.77 -10.50
CA ASP A 276 -6.22 19.24 -11.53
C ASP A 276 -5.29 18.14 -11.01
N GLN A 277 -5.22 17.92 -9.69
CA GLN A 277 -4.42 16.86 -9.08
C GLN A 277 -5.20 15.56 -8.85
N ILE A 278 -6.53 15.58 -9.00
CA ILE A 278 -7.42 14.44 -8.70
C ILE A 278 -8.19 13.94 -9.94
N LEU A 279 -8.96 12.86 -9.80
CA LEU A 279 -9.82 12.35 -10.88
C LEU A 279 -11.11 13.17 -10.93
N PRO A 280 -11.48 13.77 -12.08
CA PRO A 280 -12.68 14.62 -12.17
C PRO A 280 -14.01 13.94 -11.80
N ALA A 281 -14.04 12.60 -11.79
CA ALA A 281 -15.22 11.82 -11.43
C ALA A 281 -15.48 11.76 -9.91
N TYR A 282 -14.48 12.08 -9.09
CA TYR A 282 -14.57 11.98 -7.62
C TYR A 282 -14.13 13.31 -7.01
N ALA A 283 -15.08 14.06 -6.46
CA ALA A 283 -14.80 15.36 -5.86
C ALA A 283 -13.99 15.24 -4.55
N ALA A 284 -13.27 16.31 -4.17
CA ALA A 284 -12.57 16.40 -2.89
C ALA A 284 -13.56 16.67 -1.74
N GLU A 285 -14.36 15.66 -1.42
CA GLU A 285 -15.35 15.62 -0.33
C GLU A 285 -15.40 14.19 0.24
N PRO A 286 -15.90 13.95 1.46
CA PRO A 286 -15.96 12.60 2.04
C PRO A 286 -16.67 11.57 1.13
N SER A 287 -17.76 11.96 0.47
CA SER A 287 -18.49 11.10 -0.48
C SER A 287 -17.70 10.82 -1.77
N GLY A 288 -16.85 11.74 -2.21
CA GLY A 288 -15.99 11.55 -3.37
C GLY A 288 -14.81 10.64 -3.05
N GLN A 289 -14.14 10.86 -1.91
CA GLN A 289 -13.11 9.97 -1.38
C GLN A 289 -13.65 8.53 -1.25
N ALA A 290 -14.83 8.35 -0.65
CA ALA A 290 -15.45 7.04 -0.47
C ALA A 290 -15.83 6.33 -1.77
N LYS A 291 -16.12 7.08 -2.86
CA LYS A 291 -16.39 6.50 -4.18
C LYS A 291 -15.12 6.15 -4.95
N TYR A 292 -14.01 6.81 -4.65
CA TYR A 292 -12.71 6.56 -5.25
C TYR A 292 -12.08 5.27 -4.70
N VAL A 293 -12.20 5.05 -3.38
CA VAL A 293 -11.80 3.82 -2.67
C VAL A 293 -12.68 2.66 -3.11
#